data_AF-A0A2V0PM55-F1
#
_entry.id   AF-A0A2V0PM55-F1
#
_cell.length_a   1.000
_cell.length_b   1.000
_cell.length_c   1.000
_cell.angle_alpha   90.00
_cell.angle_beta   90.00
_cell.angle_gamma   90.00
#
_symmetry.space_group_name_H-M   'P 1'
#
loop_
_entity.id
_entity.type
_entity.pdbx_description
1 polymer ?
#
loop_
_entity_poly.entity_id
_entity_poly.type
_entity_poly.pdbx_seq_one_letter_code
_entity_poly.pdbx_strand_id
1 'polypeptide(L)'
;MRIEHADLDACAREWAALRPDALAALAQQQLRLGPAGPSDGRPLDPLVRRFRRLREALTSCGCTDGTAVDVFELAADVAAAAGDAAELLKCLQGLSNTLYPVAEAAGGAARGRGGAAAAGGGGGDGSSDAVRGGSTPQQQQQQEQPQQEQEQEQQQQQQQQERRQQEQQQQQQPRDDDGPGGGGARRPAGPLARQAEVHGALLLWFLAVPARPVHSEVAKRLRATPQRLLQTREVRLALSAASALMRGTWVRLAAAHAAAPPLMRRVLEAGAPAARGRAARAMAVAFRSLPAAAVARALGLQQGAAAGGGGDAAAGPAAAANAGPLRDAFLFAHGTLGCKGAAVALAELDAGLAAGGELRFR
;
A
#
# COMPACT_ATOMS: atom_id res chain seq x y z
N MET A 1 1.60 20.26 -34.31
CA MET A 1 1.31 21.15 -33.17
C MET A 1 2.65 21.44 -32.51
N ARG A 2 3.21 22.66 -32.68
CA ARG A 2 4.46 23.02 -31.99
C ARG A 2 4.06 23.43 -30.58
N ILE A 3 4.47 22.65 -29.59
CA ILE A 3 4.36 23.05 -28.19
C ILE A 3 5.35 24.20 -28.00
N GLU A 4 4.87 25.36 -27.57
CA GLU A 4 5.72 26.52 -27.37
C GLU A 4 6.55 26.30 -26.09
N HIS A 5 7.87 26.47 -26.17
CA HIS A 5 8.77 26.33 -25.02
C HIS A 5 8.34 27.19 -23.81
N ALA A 6 7.63 28.30 -24.07
CA ALA A 6 7.09 29.19 -23.06
C ALA A 6 6.12 28.50 -22.08
N ASP A 7 5.38 27.48 -22.54
CA ASP A 7 4.40 26.77 -21.71
C ASP A 7 5.10 25.87 -20.67
N LEU A 8 6.20 25.20 -21.07
CA LEU A 8 6.99 24.37 -20.16
C LEU A 8 7.68 25.21 -19.08
N ASP A 9 8.20 26.39 -19.44
CA ASP A 9 8.79 27.31 -18.48
C ASP A 9 7.75 27.83 -17.46
N ALA A 10 6.51 28.05 -17.91
CA ALA A 10 5.40 28.41 -17.02
C ALA A 10 5.07 27.27 -16.04
N CYS A 11 4.99 26.02 -16.52
CA CYS A 11 4.81 24.85 -15.65
C CYS A 11 5.95 24.69 -14.65
N ALA A 12 7.20 24.90 -15.06
CA ALA A 12 8.37 24.81 -14.18
C ALA A 12 8.34 25.87 -13.06
N ARG A 13 7.97 27.11 -13.38
CA ARG A 13 7.79 28.18 -12.37
C ARG A 13 6.64 27.88 -11.42
N GLU A 14 5.50 27.42 -11.94
CA GLU A 14 4.37 27.03 -11.09
C GLU A 14 4.74 25.88 -10.16
N TRP A 15 5.47 24.88 -10.67
CA TRP A 15 5.96 23.76 -9.86
C TRP A 15 6.91 24.22 -8.76
N ALA A 16 7.89 25.08 -9.08
CA ALA A 16 8.83 25.61 -8.10
C ALA A 16 8.14 26.36 -6.96
N ALA A 17 7.05 27.08 -7.25
CA ALA A 17 6.24 27.76 -6.25
C ALA A 17 5.31 26.80 -5.47
N LEU A 18 4.69 25.82 -6.14
CA LEU A 18 3.70 24.92 -5.55
C LEU A 18 4.33 23.85 -4.65
N ARG A 19 5.53 23.36 -4.99
CA ARG A 19 6.21 22.27 -4.28
C ARG A 19 6.44 22.55 -2.79
N PRO A 20 7.05 23.68 -2.37
CA PRO A 20 7.28 23.94 -0.95
C PRO A 20 5.98 24.07 -0.16
N ASP A 21 4.96 24.75 -0.71
CA ASP A 21 3.64 24.88 -0.11
C ASP A 21 3.02 23.51 0.18
N ALA A 22 3.07 22.62 -0.81
CA ALA A 22 2.52 21.27 -0.71
C ALA A 22 3.25 20.41 0.32
N LEU A 23 4.60 20.45 0.33
CA LEU A 23 5.40 19.72 1.31
C LEU A 23 5.16 20.24 2.74
N ALA A 24 5.06 21.56 2.93
CA ALA A 24 4.74 22.16 4.21
C ALA A 24 3.35 21.75 4.69
N ALA A 25 2.35 21.77 3.82
CA ALA A 25 0.99 21.35 4.16
C ALA A 25 0.91 19.86 4.52
N LEU A 26 1.62 18.98 3.79
CA LEU A 26 1.70 17.56 4.12
C LEU A 26 2.41 17.31 5.45
N ALA A 27 3.50 18.03 5.73
CA ALA A 27 4.21 17.94 7.01
C ALA A 27 3.31 18.39 8.18
N GLN A 28 2.60 19.51 8.03
CA GLN A 28 1.63 19.99 9.02
C GLN A 28 0.52 18.96 9.24
N GLN A 29 0.05 18.30 8.18
CA GLN A 29 -0.95 17.25 8.32
C GLN A 29 -0.39 16.00 8.99
N GLN A 30 0.85 15.60 8.72
CA GLN A 30 1.50 14.48 9.42
C GLN A 30 1.63 14.76 10.92
N LEU A 31 1.93 16.01 11.32
CA LEU A 31 1.93 16.42 12.71
C LEU A 31 0.52 16.35 13.33
N ARG A 32 -0.52 16.63 12.54
CA ARG A 32 -1.93 16.51 12.96
C ARG A 32 -2.43 15.07 13.01
N LEU A 33 -1.85 14.15 12.24
CA LEU A 33 -2.17 12.72 12.28
C LEU A 33 -1.70 12.02 13.57
N GLY A 34 -1.23 12.76 14.57
CA GLY A 34 -1.32 12.30 15.95
C GLY A 34 -2.76 11.90 16.31
N PRO A 35 -2.96 11.20 17.46
CA PRO A 35 -4.27 10.65 17.86
C PRO A 35 -5.39 11.69 18.08
N ALA A 36 -5.14 12.98 17.79
CA ALA A 36 -6.01 14.09 18.10
C ALA A 36 -6.64 14.71 16.82
N GLY A 37 -7.74 14.10 16.36
CA GLY A 37 -8.80 14.82 15.65
C GLY A 37 -8.83 14.72 14.12
N PRO A 38 -10.02 14.63 13.50
CA PRO A 38 -10.12 14.85 12.07
C PRO A 38 -9.76 16.30 11.78
N SER A 39 -8.74 16.49 10.94
CA SER A 39 -8.56 17.76 10.26
C SER A 39 -9.80 18.00 9.40
N ASP A 40 -10.52 19.10 9.61
CA ASP A 40 -11.43 19.64 8.61
C ASP A 40 -10.70 19.58 7.26
N GLY A 41 -11.11 18.70 6.34
CA GLY A 41 -10.35 18.35 5.13
C GLY A 41 -10.16 19.51 4.13
N ARG A 42 -10.65 20.70 4.48
CA ARG A 42 -10.67 21.89 3.63
C ARG A 42 -9.34 22.61 3.37
N PRO A 43 -8.21 22.46 4.12
CA PRO A 43 -7.01 23.24 3.85
C PRO A 43 -6.27 22.78 2.58
N LEU A 44 -6.52 21.55 2.10
CA LEU A 44 -5.80 21.00 0.95
C LEU A 44 -6.54 21.17 -0.38
N ASP A 45 -7.83 21.50 -0.38
CA ASP A 45 -8.61 21.69 -1.60
C ASP A 45 -7.98 22.70 -2.60
N PRO A 46 -7.44 23.86 -2.14
CA PRO A 46 -6.76 24.78 -3.05
C PRO A 46 -5.53 24.15 -3.71
N LEU A 47 -4.77 23.34 -2.98
CA LEU A 47 -3.59 22.65 -3.50
C LEU A 47 -4.00 21.58 -4.51
N VAL A 48 -5.03 20.77 -4.22
CA VAL A 48 -5.55 19.77 -5.17
C VAL A 48 -5.94 20.42 -6.51
N ARG A 49 -6.62 21.58 -6.47
CA ARG A 49 -6.98 22.34 -7.68
C ARG A 49 -5.76 22.86 -8.44
N ARG A 50 -4.75 23.37 -7.74
CA ARG A 50 -3.48 23.82 -8.36
C ARG A 50 -2.75 22.65 -9.02
N PHE A 51 -2.62 21.51 -8.32
CA PHE A 51 -2.03 20.29 -8.90
C PHE A 51 -2.81 19.75 -10.09
N ARG A 52 -4.14 19.83 -10.07
CA ARG A 52 -4.97 19.44 -11.22
C ARG A 52 -4.61 20.28 -12.46
N ARG A 53 -4.62 21.61 -12.33
CA ARG A 53 -4.25 22.53 -13.44
C ARG A 53 -2.84 22.27 -13.96
N LEU A 54 -1.87 22.12 -13.06
CA LEU A 54 -0.47 21.86 -13.44
C LEU A 54 -0.32 20.53 -14.19
N ARG A 55 -0.98 19.45 -13.74
CA ARG A 55 -0.94 18.16 -14.43
C ARG A 55 -1.62 18.20 -15.80
N GLU A 56 -2.74 18.89 -15.91
CA GLU A 56 -3.44 19.11 -17.19
C GLU A 56 -2.55 19.87 -18.19
N ALA A 57 -1.85 20.90 -17.72
CA ALA A 57 -0.88 21.65 -18.53
C ALA A 57 0.31 20.78 -18.98
N LEU A 58 0.92 20.02 -18.05
CA LEU A 58 2.02 19.10 -18.37
C LEU A 58 1.59 18.02 -19.39
N THR A 59 0.39 17.46 -19.21
CA THR A 59 -0.17 16.46 -20.13
C THR A 59 -0.43 17.06 -21.51
N SER A 60 -0.96 18.29 -21.57
CA SER A 60 -1.21 19.02 -22.82
C SER A 60 0.10 19.35 -23.56
N CYS A 61 1.18 19.61 -22.81
CA CYS A 61 2.52 19.80 -23.36
C CYS A 61 3.24 18.48 -23.70
N GLY A 62 2.61 17.31 -23.48
CA GLY A 62 3.24 16.01 -23.69
C GLY A 62 4.48 15.78 -22.82
N CYS A 63 4.58 16.44 -21.67
CA CYS A 63 5.74 16.34 -20.79
C CYS A 63 5.72 15.02 -20.00
N THR A 64 6.76 14.21 -20.18
CA THR A 64 6.92 12.88 -19.54
C THR A 64 8.27 12.72 -18.86
N ASP A 65 8.90 13.83 -18.48
CA ASP A 65 10.22 13.85 -17.84
C ASP A 65 10.14 13.54 -16.33
N GLY A 66 11.28 13.64 -15.64
CA GLY A 66 11.35 13.47 -14.18
C GLY A 66 10.51 14.49 -13.41
N THR A 67 10.34 15.71 -13.95
CA THR A 67 9.51 16.75 -13.33
C THR A 67 8.05 16.34 -13.33
N ALA A 68 7.56 15.80 -14.45
CA ALA A 68 6.19 15.29 -14.54
C ALA A 68 5.94 14.15 -13.54
N VAL A 69 6.90 13.24 -13.37
CA VAL A 69 6.83 12.19 -12.33
C VAL A 69 6.71 12.80 -10.93
N ASP A 70 7.60 13.73 -10.57
CA ASP A 70 7.60 14.38 -9.27
C ASP A 70 6.28 15.12 -8.96
N VAL A 71 5.74 15.82 -9.96
CA VAL A 71 4.45 16.53 -9.86
C VAL A 71 3.31 15.55 -9.62
N PHE A 72 3.24 14.45 -10.37
CA PHE A 72 2.17 13.46 -10.20
C PHE A 72 2.28 12.68 -8.89
N GLU A 73 3.50 12.36 -8.43
CA GLU A 73 3.70 11.70 -7.14
C GLU A 73 3.27 12.60 -5.98
N LEU A 74 3.68 13.88 -5.98
CA LEU A 74 3.28 14.81 -4.93
C LEU A 74 1.78 15.14 -5.00
N ALA A 75 1.22 15.24 -6.21
CA ALA A 75 -0.22 15.37 -6.39
C ALA A 75 -1.01 14.18 -5.82
N ALA A 76 -0.48 12.96 -5.98
CA ALA A 76 -1.09 11.76 -5.39
C ALA A 76 -1.07 11.83 -3.85
N ASP A 77 0.04 12.24 -3.24
CA ASP A 77 0.13 12.41 -1.80
C ASP A 77 -0.86 13.46 -1.29
N VAL A 78 -0.94 14.63 -1.95
CA VAL A 78 -1.88 15.70 -1.58
C VAL A 78 -3.33 15.28 -1.76
N ALA A 79 -3.68 14.61 -2.88
CA ALA A 79 -5.04 14.13 -3.12
C ALA A 79 -5.44 13.05 -2.10
N ALA A 80 -4.54 12.12 -1.79
CA ALA A 80 -4.78 11.10 -0.77
C ALA A 80 -4.99 11.72 0.61
N ALA A 81 -4.21 12.75 0.94
CA ALA A 81 -4.28 13.41 2.23
C ALA A 81 -5.48 14.37 2.35
N ALA A 82 -5.97 14.93 1.24
CA ALA A 82 -7.21 15.68 1.15
C ALA A 82 -8.47 14.79 1.15
N GLY A 83 -8.31 13.48 0.94
CA GLY A 83 -9.44 12.56 0.76
C GLY A 83 -10.12 12.66 -0.61
N ASP A 84 -9.50 13.31 -1.60
CA ASP A 84 -10.01 13.36 -2.97
C ASP A 84 -9.65 12.06 -3.73
N ALA A 85 -10.51 11.06 -3.55
CA ALA A 85 -10.33 9.73 -4.14
C ALA A 85 -10.29 9.74 -5.68
N ALA A 86 -11.00 10.67 -6.32
CA ALA A 86 -11.07 10.77 -7.78
C ALA A 86 -9.76 11.32 -8.35
N GLU A 87 -9.23 12.39 -7.75
CA GLU A 87 -7.93 12.93 -8.16
C GLU A 87 -6.77 12.01 -7.83
N LEU A 88 -6.83 11.31 -6.69
CA LEU A 88 -5.87 10.28 -6.36
C LEU A 88 -5.81 9.19 -7.45
N LEU A 89 -6.97 8.66 -7.86
CA LEU A 89 -7.02 7.64 -8.92
C LEU A 89 -6.37 8.13 -10.21
N LYS A 90 -6.70 9.35 -10.65
CA LYS A 90 -6.13 9.94 -11.87
C LYS A 90 -4.60 10.05 -11.77
N CYS A 91 -4.06 10.45 -10.62
CA CYS A 91 -2.61 10.53 -10.40
C CYS A 91 -1.96 9.14 -10.48
N LEU A 92 -2.50 8.15 -9.77
CA LEU A 92 -1.99 6.78 -9.77
C LEU A 92 -2.02 6.15 -11.17
N GLN A 93 -3.11 6.37 -11.92
CA GLN A 93 -3.24 5.89 -13.30
C GLN A 93 -2.27 6.59 -14.25
N GLY A 94 -2.08 7.90 -14.14
CA GLY A 94 -1.11 8.65 -14.95
C GLY A 94 0.33 8.16 -14.73
N LEU A 95 0.72 7.98 -13.47
CA LEU A 95 2.03 7.44 -13.10
C LEU A 95 2.23 6.02 -13.67
N SER A 96 1.31 5.11 -13.37
CA SER A 96 1.44 3.69 -13.70
C SER A 96 1.37 3.41 -15.21
N ASN A 97 0.49 4.11 -15.95
CA ASN A 97 0.25 3.81 -17.37
C ASN A 97 1.12 4.61 -18.33
N THR A 98 1.58 5.79 -17.92
CA THR A 98 2.21 6.75 -18.85
C THR A 98 3.62 7.09 -18.41
N LEU A 99 3.78 7.62 -17.19
CA LEU A 99 5.05 8.23 -16.80
C LEU A 99 6.13 7.20 -16.46
N TYR A 100 5.82 6.15 -15.68
CA TYR A 100 6.82 5.15 -15.32
C TYR A 100 7.31 4.30 -16.50
N PRO A 101 6.46 3.79 -17.41
CA PRO A 101 6.95 3.07 -18.59
C PRO A 101 7.92 3.91 -19.44
N VAL A 102 7.64 5.22 -19.60
CA VAL A 102 8.52 6.14 -20.33
C VAL A 102 9.85 6.36 -19.60
N ALA A 103 9.81 6.57 -18.29
CA ALA A 103 11.01 6.74 -17.47
C ALA A 103 11.90 5.48 -17.46
N GLU A 104 11.31 4.28 -17.45
CA GLU A 104 12.03 3.02 -17.56
C GLU A 104 12.72 2.87 -18.92
N ALA A 105 12.02 3.21 -20.01
CA ALA A 105 12.57 3.16 -21.36
C ALA A 105 13.76 4.14 -21.51
N ALA A 106 13.65 5.34 -20.96
CA ALA A 106 14.72 6.34 -20.96
C ALA A 106 15.95 5.87 -20.15
N GLY A 107 15.73 5.25 -18.97
CA GLY A 107 16.82 4.71 -18.13
C GLY A 107 17.57 3.52 -18.76
N GLY A 108 16.89 2.70 -19.57
CA GLY A 108 17.50 1.58 -20.29
C GLY A 108 18.47 2.04 -21.38
N ALA A 109 18.13 3.09 -22.12
CA ALA A 109 18.96 3.60 -23.22
C ALA A 109 20.32 4.16 -22.73
N ALA A 110 20.35 4.78 -21.55
CA ALA A 110 21.58 5.35 -20.98
C ALA A 110 22.62 4.29 -20.59
N ARG A 111 22.20 3.06 -20.26
CA ARG A 111 23.11 1.96 -19.87
C ARG A 111 23.67 1.17 -21.07
N GLY A 112 23.05 1.28 -22.25
CA GLY A 112 23.45 0.51 -23.44
C GLY A 112 24.58 1.11 -24.27
N ARG A 113 24.99 2.37 -24.05
CA ARG A 113 26.03 3.04 -24.85
C ARG A 113 27.47 2.83 -24.36
N GLY A 114 27.68 2.12 -23.26
CA GLY A 114 29.00 1.89 -22.66
C GLY A 114 29.66 0.53 -22.97
N GLY A 115 29.07 -0.33 -23.80
CA GLY A 115 29.51 -1.74 -23.91
C GLY A 115 29.37 -2.40 -25.27
N ALA A 116 29.33 -1.66 -26.38
CA ALA A 116 29.30 -2.22 -27.73
C ALA A 116 30.72 -2.33 -28.31
N ALA A 117 31.54 -3.21 -27.74
CA ALA A 117 32.80 -3.67 -28.33
C ALA A 117 33.17 -5.06 -27.77
N ALA A 118 32.42 -6.11 -28.11
CA ALA A 118 32.90 -7.49 -28.30
C ALA A 118 31.74 -8.50 -28.45
N ALA A 119 31.99 -9.51 -29.30
CA ALA A 119 31.24 -10.75 -29.51
C ALA A 119 29.90 -10.61 -30.28
N GLY A 120 29.73 -11.10 -31.51
CA GLY A 120 30.49 -12.09 -32.28
C GLY A 120 30.06 -13.53 -31.97
N GLY A 121 29.18 -14.08 -32.80
CA GLY A 121 29.20 -15.50 -33.21
C GLY A 121 28.35 -16.54 -32.44
N GLY A 122 27.64 -17.37 -33.23
CA GLY A 122 27.11 -18.71 -32.87
C GLY A 122 25.64 -18.70 -32.42
N GLY A 123 24.66 -19.32 -33.08
CA GLY A 123 24.67 -20.47 -33.99
C GLY A 123 24.60 -21.77 -33.19
N GLY A 124 23.41 -22.37 -33.04
CA GLY A 124 23.25 -23.67 -32.39
C GLY A 124 21.80 -24.10 -32.18
N ASP A 125 21.26 -24.82 -33.16
CA ASP A 125 20.08 -25.68 -33.02
C ASP A 125 20.38 -26.87 -32.09
N GLY A 126 19.40 -27.33 -31.31
CA GLY A 126 19.57 -28.45 -30.39
C GLY A 126 18.24 -29.11 -29.98
N SER A 127 17.92 -30.20 -30.66
CA SER A 127 16.75 -31.08 -30.58
C SER A 127 16.81 -32.13 -29.46
N SER A 128 15.65 -32.77 -29.16
CA SER A 128 15.42 -34.15 -28.65
C SER A 128 15.83 -34.49 -27.20
N ASP A 129 15.31 -35.47 -26.46
CA ASP A 129 14.13 -36.38 -26.48
C ASP A 129 14.07 -37.11 -25.10
N ALA A 130 12.98 -37.84 -24.87
CA ALA A 130 12.62 -38.83 -23.83
C ALA A 130 13.68 -39.52 -22.90
N VAL A 131 13.24 -40.08 -21.76
CA VAL A 131 13.25 -41.55 -21.44
C VAL A 131 12.73 -41.90 -20.02
N ARG A 132 12.08 -43.08 -19.96
CA ARG A 132 11.38 -43.83 -18.89
C ARG A 132 12.29 -44.86 -18.16
N GLY A 133 11.85 -45.31 -16.98
CA GLY A 133 12.16 -46.63 -16.37
C GLY A 133 13.33 -46.63 -15.36
N GLY A 134 13.42 -47.44 -14.31
CA GLY A 134 12.63 -48.55 -13.78
C GLY A 134 13.48 -49.31 -12.72
N SER A 135 12.80 -50.00 -11.79
CA SER A 135 13.22 -51.24 -11.09
C SER A 135 14.23 -51.24 -9.91
N THR A 136 13.72 -51.78 -8.79
CA THR A 136 14.35 -52.45 -7.62
C THR A 136 15.27 -53.64 -7.98
N PRO A 137 16.33 -53.96 -7.19
CA PRO A 137 16.28 -55.06 -6.18
C PRO A 137 17.18 -54.81 -4.92
N GLN A 138 16.80 -55.21 -3.70
CA GLN A 138 17.01 -56.51 -2.99
C GLN A 138 18.33 -56.61 -2.18
N GLN A 139 18.14 -56.76 -0.86
CA GLN A 139 18.93 -57.46 0.17
C GLN A 139 20.47 -57.42 0.12
N GLN A 140 21.07 -56.77 1.12
CA GLN A 140 22.14 -57.32 1.93
C GLN A 140 22.16 -56.61 3.29
N GLN A 141 22.04 -57.40 4.36
CA GLN A 141 22.10 -56.95 5.76
C GLN A 141 23.28 -57.66 6.42
N GLN A 142 23.90 -56.94 7.37
CA GLN A 142 24.81 -57.39 8.43
C GLN A 142 26.31 -57.30 8.12
N GLN A 143 26.89 -56.09 8.30
CA GLN A 143 28.07 -55.79 9.14
C GLN A 143 28.60 -54.35 8.89
N GLU A 144 27.91 -53.29 9.35
CA GLU A 144 28.41 -51.89 9.21
C GLU A 144 28.12 -50.98 10.43
N GLN A 145 28.09 -51.52 11.65
CA GLN A 145 27.74 -50.71 12.83
C GLN A 145 28.78 -49.67 13.33
N PRO A 146 30.08 -49.66 12.97
CA PRO A 146 30.96 -48.54 13.32
C PRO A 146 31.01 -47.42 12.28
N GLN A 147 30.52 -47.62 11.04
CA GLN A 147 30.66 -46.61 9.99
C GLN A 147 29.54 -45.56 10.02
N GLN A 148 28.36 -45.91 10.55
CA GLN A 148 27.24 -44.97 10.69
C GLN A 148 27.48 -43.86 11.71
N GLU A 149 28.22 -44.10 12.80
CA GLU A 149 28.55 -43.03 13.74
C GLU A 149 29.51 -42.00 13.12
N GLN A 150 30.44 -42.44 12.27
CA GLN A 150 31.38 -41.54 11.61
C GLN A 150 30.71 -40.70 10.49
N GLU A 151 29.75 -41.27 9.75
CA GLU A 151 28.93 -40.48 8.82
C GLU A 151 28.01 -39.49 9.53
N GLN A 152 27.48 -39.85 10.71
CA GLN A 152 26.60 -38.96 11.47
C GLN A 152 27.36 -37.76 12.07
N GLU A 153 28.59 -37.94 12.55
CA GLU A 153 29.46 -36.81 12.94
C GLU A 153 29.83 -35.92 11.75
N GLN A 154 30.09 -36.50 10.57
CA GLN A 154 30.43 -35.73 9.38
C GLN A 154 29.23 -34.90 8.88
N GLN A 155 28.02 -35.44 8.96
CA GLN A 155 26.79 -34.70 8.63
C GLN A 155 26.51 -33.56 9.62
N GLN A 156 26.81 -33.75 10.91
CA GLN A 156 26.66 -32.69 11.91
C GLN A 156 27.66 -31.54 11.70
N GLN A 157 28.91 -31.85 11.31
CA GLN A 157 29.88 -30.81 10.95
C GLN A 157 29.46 -30.00 9.72
N GLN A 158 28.89 -30.65 8.70
CA GLN A 158 28.42 -29.96 7.50
C GLN A 158 27.25 -29.02 7.81
N GLN A 159 26.30 -29.45 8.63
CA GLN A 159 25.20 -28.59 9.09
C GLN A 159 25.68 -27.39 9.93
N GLN A 160 26.71 -27.58 10.76
CA GLN A 160 27.28 -26.47 11.53
C GLN A 160 28.00 -25.45 10.63
N GLN A 161 28.64 -25.91 9.55
CA GLN A 161 29.33 -25.05 8.60
C GLN A 161 28.35 -24.22 7.75
N GLU A 162 27.23 -24.82 7.31
CA GLU A 162 26.15 -24.08 6.64
C GLU A 162 25.50 -23.04 7.57
N ARG A 163 25.30 -23.37 8.85
CA ARG A 163 24.77 -22.42 9.84
C ARG A 163 25.69 -21.22 10.03
N ARG A 164 27.01 -21.43 10.10
CA ARG A 164 27.99 -20.32 10.17
C ARG A 164 28.02 -19.48 8.89
N GLN A 165 27.84 -20.08 7.71
CA GLN A 165 27.73 -19.29 6.47
C GLN A 165 26.43 -18.47 6.43
N GLN A 166 25.31 -19.00 6.90
CA GLN A 166 24.08 -18.21 7.03
C GLN A 166 24.21 -17.07 8.05
N GLU A 167 24.88 -17.29 9.19
CA GLU A 167 25.14 -16.23 10.16
C GLU A 167 26.08 -15.15 9.61
N GLN A 168 27.10 -15.51 8.82
CA GLN A 168 27.95 -14.51 8.17
C GLN A 168 27.22 -13.71 7.10
N GLN A 169 26.31 -14.32 6.32
CA GLN A 169 25.49 -13.56 5.38
C GLN A 169 24.49 -12.63 6.06
N GLN A 170 23.98 -12.99 7.26
CA GLN A 170 23.13 -12.09 8.03
C GLN A 170 23.91 -10.96 8.71
N GLN A 171 25.20 -11.14 9.05
CA GLN A 171 26.04 -10.07 9.57
C GLN A 171 26.60 -9.14 8.48
N GLN A 172 26.74 -9.63 7.24
CA GLN A 172 27.19 -8.81 6.11
C GLN A 172 26.05 -8.15 5.32
N GLN A 173 24.77 -8.43 5.63
CA GLN A 173 23.74 -7.47 5.25
C GLN A 173 24.02 -6.21 6.06
N PRO A 174 24.45 -5.10 5.42
CA PRO A 174 24.67 -3.86 6.13
C PRO A 174 23.40 -3.57 6.90
N ARG A 175 23.51 -3.56 8.22
CA ARG A 175 22.54 -2.91 9.06
C ARG A 175 22.58 -1.44 8.67
N ASP A 176 21.79 -1.09 7.67
CA ASP A 176 21.34 0.29 7.41
C ASP A 176 20.38 0.73 8.54
N ASP A 177 20.66 0.31 9.79
CA ASP A 177 20.05 0.78 11.02
C ASP A 177 20.74 2.10 11.35
N ASP A 178 20.06 3.17 10.96
CA ASP A 178 19.48 4.07 11.96
C ASP A 178 20.46 4.64 12.98
N GLY A 179 21.13 5.72 12.57
CA GLY A 179 21.42 6.79 13.50
C GLY A 179 20.12 7.26 14.17
N PRO A 180 19.97 7.15 15.50
CA PRO A 180 18.76 7.52 16.21
C PRO A 180 18.72 9.04 16.35
N GLY A 181 18.28 9.76 15.31
CA GLY A 181 18.38 11.22 15.38
C GLY A 181 17.83 11.97 14.18
N GLY A 182 16.66 11.59 13.68
CA GLY A 182 15.91 12.41 12.74
C GLY A 182 15.20 11.59 11.70
N GLY A 183 13.95 11.22 11.98
CA GLY A 183 13.01 10.57 11.06
C GLY A 183 12.60 11.42 9.86
N GLY A 184 13.52 12.16 9.27
CA GLY A 184 13.38 12.69 7.93
C GLY A 184 13.59 11.53 6.97
N ALA A 185 12.51 10.80 6.66
CA ALA A 185 12.47 9.74 5.67
C ALA A 185 13.16 10.23 4.38
N ARG A 186 14.44 9.87 4.21
CA ARG A 186 15.24 10.26 3.06
C ARG A 186 14.59 9.58 1.86
N ARG A 187 13.85 10.37 1.07
CA ARG A 187 13.14 9.88 -0.11
C ARG A 187 14.17 9.20 -1.01
N PRO A 188 14.00 7.91 -1.35
CA PRO A 188 14.98 7.20 -2.16
C PRO A 188 15.17 7.98 -3.47
N ALA A 189 16.43 8.32 -3.76
CA ALA A 189 16.75 9.25 -4.82
C ALA A 189 16.63 8.56 -6.18
N GLY A 190 15.52 8.80 -6.87
CA GLY A 190 15.33 8.39 -8.26
C GLY A 190 13.87 8.47 -8.71
N PRO A 191 13.61 8.74 -10.01
CA PRO A 191 12.26 8.87 -10.55
C PRO A 191 11.45 7.57 -10.50
N LEU A 192 12.08 6.42 -10.25
CA LEU A 192 11.42 5.11 -10.16
C LEU A 192 11.33 4.60 -8.72
N ALA A 193 11.80 5.37 -7.74
CA ALA A 193 11.98 4.84 -6.40
C ALA A 193 10.65 4.54 -5.69
N ARG A 194 9.56 5.25 -6.05
CA ARG A 194 8.21 5.02 -5.51
C ARG A 194 7.33 4.17 -6.42
N GLN A 195 7.86 3.64 -7.52
CA GLN A 195 7.08 2.89 -8.50
C GLN A 195 6.33 1.71 -7.87
N ALA A 196 7.03 0.91 -7.04
CA ALA A 196 6.42 -0.23 -6.34
C ALA A 196 5.28 0.20 -5.40
N GLU A 197 5.47 1.29 -4.66
CA GLU A 197 4.47 1.87 -3.76
C GLU A 197 3.22 2.33 -4.54
N VAL A 198 3.40 3.04 -5.66
CA VAL A 198 2.29 3.53 -6.50
C VAL A 198 1.51 2.38 -7.13
N HIS A 199 2.18 1.34 -7.64
CA HIS A 199 1.50 0.15 -8.14
C HIS A 199 0.72 -0.58 -7.02
N GLY A 200 1.31 -0.72 -5.83
CA GLY A 200 0.63 -1.27 -4.66
C GLY A 200 -0.61 -0.45 -4.25
N ALA A 201 -0.49 0.87 -4.23
CA ALA A 201 -1.58 1.80 -3.92
C ALA A 201 -2.71 1.70 -4.95
N LEU A 202 -2.39 1.63 -6.25
CA LEU A 202 -3.38 1.49 -7.32
C LEU A 202 -4.15 0.17 -7.23
N LEU A 203 -3.46 -0.94 -6.91
CA LEU A 203 -4.12 -2.24 -6.69
C LEU A 203 -5.10 -2.18 -5.51
N LEU A 204 -4.67 -1.56 -4.40
CA LEU A 204 -5.51 -1.40 -3.22
C LEU A 204 -6.69 -0.47 -3.47
N TRP A 205 -6.51 0.57 -4.28
CA TRP A 205 -7.57 1.52 -4.59
C TRP A 205 -8.81 0.81 -5.12
N PHE A 206 -8.68 -0.09 -6.10
CA PHE A 206 -9.82 -0.81 -6.72
C PHE A 206 -10.58 -1.76 -5.78
N LEU A 207 -10.00 -2.09 -4.61
CA LEU A 207 -10.62 -2.98 -3.62
C LEU A 207 -11.12 -2.23 -2.39
N ALA A 208 -10.40 -1.20 -1.96
CA ALA A 208 -10.63 -0.52 -0.71
C ALA A 208 -11.58 0.67 -0.86
N VAL A 209 -11.43 1.47 -1.93
CA VAL A 209 -12.06 2.79 -2.04
C VAL A 209 -13.47 2.74 -2.66
N PRO A 210 -13.71 2.07 -3.81
CA PRO A 210 -15.06 1.95 -4.35
C PRO A 210 -16.02 1.22 -3.39
N ALA A 211 -17.29 1.63 -3.41
CA ALA A 211 -18.35 0.93 -2.67
C ALA A 211 -18.47 -0.55 -3.07
N ARG A 212 -18.19 -0.86 -4.34
CA ARG A 212 -18.13 -2.22 -4.91
C ARG A 212 -16.73 -2.51 -5.43
N PRO A 213 -16.00 -3.50 -4.87
CA PRO A 213 -14.68 -3.88 -5.35
C PRO A 213 -14.69 -4.27 -6.84
N VAL A 214 -13.70 -3.82 -7.59
CA VAL A 214 -13.58 -4.06 -9.03
C VAL A 214 -12.47 -5.09 -9.30
N HIS A 215 -12.77 -6.37 -9.05
CA HIS A 215 -11.78 -7.46 -9.14
C HIS A 215 -11.16 -7.63 -10.54
N SER A 216 -11.94 -7.37 -11.60
CA SER A 216 -11.46 -7.45 -12.98
C SER A 216 -10.32 -6.45 -13.26
N GLU A 217 -10.42 -5.24 -12.71
CA GLU A 217 -9.36 -4.23 -12.82
C GLU A 217 -8.12 -4.65 -12.03
N VAL A 218 -8.25 -5.24 -10.84
CA VAL A 218 -7.10 -5.79 -10.11
C VAL A 218 -6.36 -6.84 -10.93
N ALA A 219 -7.07 -7.80 -11.53
CA ALA A 219 -6.46 -8.82 -12.39
C ALA A 219 -5.80 -8.22 -13.64
N LYS A 220 -6.41 -7.20 -14.25
CA LYS A 220 -5.83 -6.45 -15.38
C LYS A 220 -4.54 -5.74 -14.97
N ARG A 221 -4.54 -5.08 -13.81
CA ARG A 221 -3.38 -4.34 -13.27
C ARG A 221 -2.24 -5.28 -12.90
N LEU A 222 -2.53 -6.42 -12.30
CA LEU A 222 -1.52 -7.43 -11.99
C LEU A 222 -0.84 -7.97 -13.25
N ARG A 223 -1.61 -8.25 -14.31
CA ARG A 223 -1.04 -8.66 -15.61
C ARG A 223 -0.19 -7.59 -16.26
N ALA A 224 -0.53 -6.31 -16.07
CA ALA A 224 0.24 -5.19 -16.59
C ALA A 224 1.44 -4.78 -15.72
N THR A 225 1.57 -5.32 -14.50
CA THR A 225 2.63 -4.93 -13.58
C THR A 225 3.92 -5.66 -13.94
N PRO A 226 5.05 -4.96 -14.15
CA PRO A 226 6.33 -5.58 -14.43
C PRO A 226 6.70 -6.65 -13.39
N GLN A 227 7.21 -7.79 -13.84
CA GLN A 227 7.49 -8.95 -12.96
C GLN A 227 8.47 -8.63 -11.84
N ARG A 228 9.43 -7.72 -12.08
CA ARG A 228 10.36 -7.21 -11.06
C ARG A 228 9.64 -6.51 -9.90
N LEU A 229 8.57 -5.77 -10.18
CA LEU A 229 7.81 -5.07 -9.15
C LEU A 229 6.98 -6.05 -8.32
N LEU A 230 6.50 -7.16 -8.89
CA LEU A 230 5.74 -8.18 -8.15
C LEU A 230 6.55 -8.81 -7.00
N GLN A 231 7.89 -8.78 -7.09
CA GLN A 231 8.78 -9.32 -6.06
C GLN A 231 9.07 -8.31 -4.94
N THR A 232 8.77 -7.03 -5.14
CA THR A 232 9.03 -5.96 -4.15
C THR A 232 8.16 -6.11 -2.91
N ARG A 233 8.66 -5.62 -1.78
CA ARG A 233 7.96 -5.69 -0.48
C ARG A 233 6.61 -4.98 -0.55
N GLU A 234 6.57 -3.83 -1.20
CA GLU A 234 5.40 -2.95 -1.30
C GLU A 234 4.25 -3.65 -2.04
N VAL A 235 4.54 -4.24 -3.21
CA VAL A 235 3.52 -4.95 -3.99
C VAL A 235 3.08 -6.24 -3.30
N ARG A 236 4.00 -6.99 -2.67
CA ARG A 236 3.63 -8.18 -1.88
C ARG A 236 2.75 -7.81 -0.68
N LEU A 237 3.02 -6.69 -0.03
CA LEU A 237 2.19 -6.18 1.05
C LEU A 237 0.81 -5.76 0.55
N ALA A 238 0.74 -5.06 -0.59
CA ALA A 238 -0.51 -4.70 -1.25
C ALA A 238 -1.34 -5.93 -1.60
N LEU A 239 -0.72 -6.98 -2.13
CA LEU A 239 -1.37 -8.26 -2.42
C LEU A 239 -1.87 -8.98 -1.16
N SER A 240 -1.11 -8.93 -0.06
CA SER A 240 -1.53 -9.47 1.23
C SER A 240 -2.75 -8.73 1.78
N ALA A 241 -2.74 -7.39 1.74
CA ALA A 241 -3.86 -6.54 2.13
C ALA A 241 -5.09 -6.75 1.22
N ALA A 242 -4.89 -6.86 -0.10
CA ALA A 242 -5.93 -7.18 -1.06
C ALA A 242 -6.60 -8.53 -0.77
N SER A 243 -5.80 -9.57 -0.55
CA SER A 243 -6.28 -10.91 -0.15
C SER A 243 -7.07 -10.84 1.16
N ALA A 244 -6.58 -10.05 2.14
CA ALA A 244 -7.26 -9.86 3.41
C ALA A 244 -8.62 -9.16 3.26
N LEU A 245 -8.70 -8.12 2.41
CA LEU A 245 -9.96 -7.44 2.08
C LEU A 245 -10.96 -8.38 1.41
N MET A 246 -10.51 -9.21 0.47
CA MET A 246 -11.36 -10.15 -0.26
C MET A 246 -11.87 -11.29 0.62
N ARG A 247 -11.03 -11.78 1.54
CA ARG A 247 -11.39 -12.89 2.46
C ARG A 247 -12.05 -12.41 3.77
N GLY A 248 -12.10 -11.10 4.01
CA GLY A 248 -12.59 -10.54 5.27
C GLY A 248 -11.70 -10.85 6.48
N THR A 249 -10.39 -11.03 6.29
CA THR A 249 -9.45 -11.29 7.39
C THR A 249 -8.90 -9.98 7.97
N TRP A 250 -9.68 -9.34 8.84
CA TRP A 250 -9.40 -7.99 9.36
C TRP A 250 -8.10 -7.86 10.16
N VAL A 251 -7.70 -8.90 10.89
CA VAL A 251 -6.42 -8.91 11.64
C VAL A 251 -5.22 -8.78 10.68
N ARG A 252 -5.24 -9.53 9.58
CA ARG A 252 -4.19 -9.44 8.55
C ARG A 252 -4.20 -8.08 7.85
N LEU A 253 -5.39 -7.50 7.65
CA LEU A 253 -5.52 -6.17 7.07
C LEU A 253 -4.92 -5.10 7.99
N ALA A 254 -5.17 -5.18 9.30
CA ALA A 254 -4.60 -4.25 10.28
C ALA A 254 -3.06 -4.35 10.33
N ALA A 255 -2.52 -5.58 10.33
CA ALA A 255 -1.07 -5.79 10.25
C ALA A 255 -0.48 -5.24 8.95
N ALA A 256 -1.17 -5.46 7.82
CA ALA A 256 -0.72 -4.94 6.53
C ALA A 256 -0.79 -3.41 6.47
N HIS A 257 -1.80 -2.79 7.08
CA HIS A 257 -1.94 -1.34 7.21
C HIS A 257 -0.79 -0.73 8.03
N ALA A 258 -0.44 -1.34 9.17
CA ALA A 258 0.66 -0.88 10.02
C ALA A 258 2.02 -0.93 9.28
N ALA A 259 2.23 -1.96 8.47
CA ALA A 259 3.45 -2.12 7.66
C ALA A 259 3.42 -1.33 6.33
N ALA A 260 2.29 -0.70 5.98
CA ALA A 260 2.12 -0.07 4.67
C ALA A 260 2.98 1.21 4.54
N PRO A 261 3.62 1.42 3.36
CA PRO A 261 4.18 2.71 2.98
C PRO A 261 3.14 3.84 3.04
N PRO A 262 3.58 5.11 3.16
CA PRO A 262 2.68 6.24 3.38
C PRO A 262 1.51 6.34 2.40
N LEU A 263 1.74 6.22 1.09
CA LEU A 263 0.69 6.35 0.08
C LEU A 263 -0.30 5.19 0.16
N MET A 264 0.20 3.95 0.28
CA MET A 264 -0.64 2.76 0.45
C MET A 264 -1.49 2.84 1.73
N ARG A 265 -0.91 3.34 2.82
CA ARG A 265 -1.62 3.56 4.07
C ARG A 265 -2.78 4.53 3.88
N ARG A 266 -2.56 5.67 3.22
CA ARG A 266 -3.62 6.63 2.89
C ARG A 266 -4.74 6.02 2.05
N VAL A 267 -4.41 5.16 1.07
CA VAL A 267 -5.43 4.44 0.28
C VAL A 267 -6.26 3.50 1.17
N LEU A 268 -5.61 2.77 2.08
CA LEU A 268 -6.30 1.89 3.02
C LEU A 268 -7.17 2.68 4.01
N GLU A 269 -6.70 3.83 4.49
CA GLU A 269 -7.46 4.75 5.34
C GLU A 269 -8.70 5.29 4.61
N ALA A 270 -8.56 5.71 3.36
CA ALA A 270 -9.67 6.15 2.52
C ALA A 270 -10.72 5.04 2.30
N GLY A 271 -10.28 3.78 2.19
CA GLY A 271 -11.16 2.62 2.09
C GLY A 271 -11.64 2.03 3.43
N ALA A 272 -11.15 2.55 4.56
CA ALA A 272 -11.45 2.00 5.88
C ALA A 272 -12.95 2.02 6.23
N PRO A 273 -13.74 3.07 5.92
CA PRO A 273 -15.18 3.08 6.17
C PRO A 273 -15.89 1.90 5.47
N ALA A 274 -15.70 1.75 4.16
CA ALA A 274 -16.30 0.66 3.38
C ALA A 274 -15.85 -0.73 3.87
N ALA A 275 -14.59 -0.87 4.29
CA ALA A 275 -14.07 -2.09 4.88
C ALA A 275 -14.75 -2.41 6.23
N ARG A 276 -14.90 -1.41 7.12
CA ARG A 276 -15.61 -1.56 8.40
C ARG A 276 -17.09 -1.90 8.20
N GLY A 277 -17.77 -1.28 7.24
CA GLY A 277 -19.15 -1.62 6.90
C GLY A 277 -19.30 -3.08 6.48
N ARG A 278 -18.38 -3.60 5.65
CA ARG A 278 -18.35 -5.03 5.27
C ARG A 278 -18.09 -5.94 6.48
N ALA A 279 -17.16 -5.56 7.34
CA ALA A 279 -16.85 -6.29 8.57
C ALA A 279 -18.06 -6.36 9.51
N ALA A 280 -18.72 -5.23 9.75
CA ALA A 280 -19.91 -5.14 10.58
C ALA A 280 -21.05 -6.03 10.05
N ARG A 281 -21.29 -6.03 8.73
CA ARG A 281 -22.28 -6.93 8.10
C ARG A 281 -21.94 -8.40 8.30
N ALA A 282 -20.67 -8.78 8.09
CA ALA A 282 -20.24 -10.16 8.30
C ALA A 282 -20.44 -10.60 9.77
N MET A 283 -20.11 -9.74 10.73
CA MET A 283 -20.33 -9.99 12.16
C MET A 283 -21.82 -10.13 12.49
N ALA A 284 -22.68 -9.28 11.92
CA ALA A 284 -24.12 -9.36 12.16
C ALA A 284 -24.79 -10.62 11.57
N VAL A 285 -24.21 -11.22 10.53
CA VAL A 285 -24.65 -12.51 9.98
C VAL A 285 -24.15 -13.67 10.84
N ALA A 286 -22.89 -13.62 11.26
CA ALA A 286 -22.24 -14.71 11.99
C ALA A 286 -22.70 -14.83 13.45
N PHE A 287 -23.12 -13.73 14.08
CA PHE A 287 -23.44 -13.70 15.50
C PHE A 287 -24.85 -13.19 15.76
N ARG A 288 -25.60 -13.92 16.60
CA ARG A 288 -26.94 -13.51 17.05
C ARG A 288 -26.91 -12.29 17.98
N SER A 289 -25.89 -12.21 18.82
CA SER A 289 -25.67 -11.13 19.78
C SER A 289 -24.18 -10.92 20.00
N LEU A 290 -23.72 -9.66 19.96
CA LEU A 290 -22.37 -9.28 20.33
C LEU A 290 -22.39 -8.05 21.23
N PRO A 291 -21.53 -7.97 22.26
CA PRO A 291 -21.37 -6.73 23.01
C PRO A 291 -20.88 -5.62 22.08
N ALA A 292 -21.56 -4.47 22.09
CA ALA A 292 -21.23 -3.39 21.17
C ALA A 292 -19.80 -2.85 21.37
N ALA A 293 -19.26 -2.90 22.59
CA ALA A 293 -17.86 -2.59 22.88
C ALA A 293 -16.88 -3.55 22.17
N ALA A 294 -17.22 -4.84 22.08
CA ALA A 294 -16.41 -5.82 21.36
C ALA A 294 -16.43 -5.56 19.84
N VAL A 295 -17.59 -5.19 19.30
CA VAL A 295 -17.71 -4.81 17.88
C VAL A 295 -16.93 -3.52 17.59
N ALA A 296 -17.08 -2.50 18.43
CA ALA A 296 -16.32 -1.25 18.29
C ALA A 296 -14.81 -1.48 18.35
N ARG A 297 -14.34 -2.34 19.27
CA ARG A 297 -12.93 -2.73 19.36
C ARG A 297 -12.48 -3.50 18.10
N ALA A 298 -13.26 -4.47 17.64
CA ALA A 298 -12.95 -5.26 16.45
C ALA A 298 -12.90 -4.42 15.16
N LEU A 299 -13.73 -3.39 15.06
CA LEU A 299 -13.76 -2.45 13.93
C LEU A 299 -12.72 -1.31 14.06
N GLY A 300 -11.93 -1.29 15.14
CA GLY A 300 -10.95 -0.24 15.40
C GLY A 300 -11.57 1.13 15.66
N LEU A 301 -12.81 1.17 16.16
CA LEU A 301 -13.53 2.40 16.54
C LEU A 301 -13.16 2.88 17.95
N GLN A 302 -12.52 2.03 18.76
CA GLN A 302 -12.02 2.39 20.08
C GLN A 302 -10.58 2.89 19.97
N GLN A 303 -10.41 4.19 19.74
CA GLN A 303 -9.13 4.86 19.96
C GLN A 303 -9.22 5.67 21.25
N GLY A 304 -8.41 5.34 22.26
CA GLY A 304 -8.10 6.26 23.37
C GLY A 304 -8.54 5.90 24.79
N ALA A 305 -9.30 4.83 25.06
CA ALA A 305 -9.80 4.57 26.42
C ALA A 305 -8.93 3.64 27.30
N ALA A 306 -7.89 3.00 26.75
CA ALA A 306 -7.27 1.82 27.39
C ALA A 306 -5.94 2.05 28.14
N ALA A 307 -5.52 3.29 28.41
CA ALA A 307 -4.29 3.54 29.17
C ALA A 307 -4.43 4.59 30.29
N GLY A 308 -5.65 4.85 30.75
CA GLY A 308 -5.93 5.77 31.87
C GLY A 308 -6.09 5.05 33.19
N GLY A 309 -5.07 4.32 33.64
CA GLY A 309 -4.96 3.93 35.04
C GLY A 309 -4.30 5.06 35.83
N GLY A 310 -5.11 5.99 36.37
CA GLY A 310 -4.73 6.92 37.44
C GLY A 310 -3.60 7.92 37.14
N GLY A 311 -3.93 9.06 36.54
CA GLY A 311 -3.02 10.21 36.49
C GLY A 311 -3.67 11.39 35.78
N ASP A 312 -4.02 12.42 36.55
CA ASP A 312 -4.58 13.68 36.09
C ASP A 312 -3.64 14.38 35.09
N ALA A 313 -3.85 14.14 33.80
CA ALA A 313 -3.32 14.97 32.72
C ALA A 313 -4.29 14.95 31.54
N ALA A 314 -4.77 16.13 31.18
CA ALA A 314 -5.80 16.38 30.18
C ALA A 314 -5.45 15.76 28.80
N ALA A 315 -6.03 14.59 28.52
CA ALA A 315 -6.03 13.98 27.19
C ALA A 315 -7.35 14.31 26.48
N GLY A 316 -7.26 15.05 25.37
CA GLY A 316 -8.41 15.65 24.68
C GLY A 316 -9.19 14.71 23.73
N PRO A 317 -10.45 15.06 23.36
CA PRO A 317 -11.48 14.13 22.90
C PRO A 317 -11.74 14.15 21.38
N ALA A 318 -10.77 13.83 20.52
CA ALA A 318 -10.90 14.18 19.09
C ALA A 318 -10.90 13.02 18.05
N ALA A 319 -10.48 11.78 18.35
CA ALA A 319 -10.74 10.64 17.45
C ALA A 319 -12.23 10.25 17.35
N ALA A 320 -13.08 10.96 18.10
CA ALA A 320 -14.53 10.80 18.18
C ALA A 320 -15.32 11.36 16.98
N ALA A 321 -14.75 12.08 16.01
CA ALA A 321 -15.61 12.79 15.03
C ALA A 321 -15.97 12.01 13.75
N ASN A 322 -15.25 10.92 13.38
CA ASN A 322 -15.71 9.96 12.35
C ASN A 322 -16.09 8.60 12.95
N ALA A 323 -15.43 8.20 14.03
CA ALA A 323 -15.85 7.04 14.79
C ALA A 323 -17.06 7.35 15.66
N GLY A 324 -17.26 8.57 16.18
CA GLY A 324 -18.38 8.90 17.08
C GLY A 324 -19.73 8.88 16.40
N PRO A 325 -19.98 9.54 15.26
CA PRO A 325 -21.27 9.41 14.59
C PRO A 325 -21.57 7.96 14.19
N LEU A 326 -20.57 7.23 13.68
CA LEU A 326 -20.71 5.81 13.33
C LEU A 326 -20.86 4.89 14.56
N ARG A 327 -20.16 5.18 15.65
CA ARG A 327 -20.19 4.43 16.93
C ARG A 327 -21.49 4.73 17.65
N ASP A 328 -21.89 5.98 17.75
CA ASP A 328 -23.10 6.44 18.42
C ASP A 328 -24.31 5.98 17.63
N ALA A 329 -24.29 6.05 16.30
CA ALA A 329 -25.34 5.46 15.49
C ALA A 329 -25.32 3.92 15.52
N PHE A 330 -24.15 3.28 15.57
CA PHE A 330 -24.08 1.82 15.78
C PHE A 330 -24.60 1.43 17.16
N LEU A 331 -24.21 2.13 18.23
CA LEU A 331 -24.64 1.88 19.60
C LEU A 331 -26.13 2.13 19.75
N PHE A 332 -26.64 3.22 19.15
CA PHE A 332 -28.06 3.54 19.08
C PHE A 332 -28.82 2.44 18.34
N ALA A 333 -28.42 2.10 17.12
CA ALA A 333 -29.07 1.08 16.30
C ALA A 333 -28.94 -0.33 16.91
N HIS A 334 -27.84 -0.64 17.60
CA HIS A 334 -27.68 -1.90 18.32
C HIS A 334 -28.59 -1.97 19.55
N GLY A 335 -28.72 -0.88 20.31
CA GLY A 335 -29.60 -0.80 21.47
C GLY A 335 -31.09 -0.85 21.11
N THR A 336 -31.47 -0.29 19.96
CA THR A 336 -32.87 -0.18 19.51
C THR A 336 -33.31 -1.30 18.57
N LEU A 337 -32.45 -1.74 17.65
CA LEU A 337 -32.80 -2.65 16.56
C LEU A 337 -32.05 -4.00 16.60
N GLY A 338 -31.20 -4.21 17.61
CA GLY A 338 -30.32 -5.38 17.70
C GLY A 338 -29.25 -5.43 16.61
N CYS A 339 -28.49 -6.54 16.55
CA CYS A 339 -27.31 -6.65 15.67
C CYS A 339 -27.65 -6.51 14.17
N LYS A 340 -28.84 -6.96 13.75
CA LYS A 340 -29.29 -6.85 12.34
C LYS A 340 -29.59 -5.40 11.96
N GLY A 341 -30.32 -4.66 12.78
CA GLY A 341 -30.62 -3.25 12.49
C GLY A 341 -29.40 -2.36 12.63
N ALA A 342 -28.46 -2.68 13.52
CA ALA A 342 -27.18 -2.00 13.61
C ALA A 342 -26.34 -2.12 12.32
N ALA A 343 -26.37 -3.30 11.68
CA ALA A 343 -25.69 -3.51 10.40
C ALA A 343 -26.36 -2.78 9.22
N VAL A 344 -27.70 -2.66 9.23
CA VAL A 344 -28.45 -1.87 8.25
C VAL A 344 -28.17 -0.38 8.44
N ALA A 345 -28.22 0.12 9.68
CA ALA A 345 -27.92 1.52 9.99
C ALA A 345 -26.49 1.91 9.60
N LEU A 346 -25.48 1.04 9.85
CA LEU A 346 -24.12 1.27 9.36
C LEU A 346 -24.03 1.32 7.83
N ALA A 347 -24.79 0.48 7.13
CA ALA A 347 -24.81 0.47 5.67
C ALA A 347 -25.47 1.73 5.10
N GLU A 348 -26.52 2.25 5.74
CA GLU A 348 -27.19 3.50 5.38
C GLU A 348 -26.32 4.73 5.70
N LEU A 349 -25.60 4.71 6.83
CA LEU A 349 -24.61 5.75 7.17
C LEU A 349 -23.45 5.77 6.18
N ASP A 350 -22.91 4.61 5.82
CA ASP A 350 -21.86 4.51 4.79
C ASP A 350 -22.36 5.02 3.43
N ALA A 351 -23.61 4.71 3.06
CA ALA A 351 -24.22 5.19 1.80
C ALA A 351 -24.49 6.71 1.83
N GLY A 352 -24.94 7.25 2.96
CA GLY A 352 -25.19 8.68 3.15
C GLY A 352 -23.91 9.52 3.17
N LEU A 353 -22.86 9.03 3.84
CA LEU A 353 -21.53 9.66 3.86
C LEU A 353 -20.88 9.70 2.48
N ALA A 354 -21.08 8.66 1.66
CA ALA A 354 -20.59 8.63 0.28
C ALA A 354 -21.36 9.58 -0.67
N ALA A 355 -22.60 9.92 -0.34
CA ALA A 355 -23.48 10.73 -1.18
C ALA A 355 -23.63 12.20 -0.73
N GLY A 356 -23.08 12.59 0.43
CA GLY A 356 -23.22 13.94 0.99
C GLY A 356 -24.66 14.31 1.39
N GLY A 357 -25.54 13.33 1.60
CA GLY A 357 -26.96 13.53 1.89
C GLY A 357 -27.30 13.49 3.39
N GLU A 358 -28.26 14.31 3.80
CA GLU A 358 -28.81 14.38 5.17
C GLU A 358 -29.65 13.11 5.47
N LEU A 359 -29.27 12.36 6.52
CA LEU A 359 -29.94 11.11 6.92
C LEU A 359 -31.25 11.39 7.65
N ARG A 360 -32.37 10.83 7.15
CA ARG A 360 -33.65 10.76 7.87
C ARG A 360 -33.97 9.31 8.23
N PHE A 361 -33.92 8.99 9.52
CA PHE A 361 -34.38 7.71 10.05
C PHE A 361 -35.91 7.71 10.10
N ARG A 362 -36.55 6.66 9.57
CA ARG A 362 -37.97 6.36 9.78
C ARG A 362 -38.13 5.38 10.94
#